data_AF-A0A3P7M6V8-F1
#
_entry.id   AF-A0A3P7M6V8-F1
#
_cell.length_a   1.000
_cell.length_b   1.000
_cell.length_c   1.000
_cell.angle_alpha   90.00
_cell.angle_beta   90.00
_cell.angle_gamma   90.00
#
_symmetry.space_group_name_H-M   'P 1'
#
loop_
_entity.id
_entity.type
_entity.pdbx_description
1 polymer ?
#
loop_
_entity_poly.entity_id
_entity_poly.type
_entity_poly.pdbx_seq_one_letter_code
_entity_poly.pdbx_strand_id
1 'polypeptide(L)'
;MGISVDYPSPPFVPRKYPELAVEMNGKLGAELQTSSEEHISGDSRAANGYTEHENYEDTCPLDPAERGNGRMGDLGTDEDPEDAEDSDDWDRRVIVRKRELVPEEEARLPWHAPPLEMYKRVAEAIHGLDMIKEGDKILVCLSGGKDSLSLLHILHFYQMRCRKNKSTNFELGAITVDPGSTAYNPRPLIEYCRSLNIDYFYEEQDIIGHARKIENLRSICAYCSRMKRGRLAAAAHLHGWNVLAMGQHLDDVVESFFIAAFQNGNLSTMKAHDGTLRVIRPLIFVRERALREFADSRGLPVVAENCPACFNQATERHRIKQVREKKL
;
A
#
# COMPACT_ATOMS: atom_id res chain seq x y z
N MET A 1 -26.26 -25.34 10.80
CA MET A 1 -26.75 -24.48 9.70
C MET A 1 -25.96 -23.19 9.76
N GLY A 2 -24.90 -23.08 8.95
CA GLY A 2 -24.09 -21.86 8.86
C GLY A 2 -24.65 -20.98 7.76
N ILE A 3 -24.97 -19.73 8.09
CA ILE A 3 -25.42 -18.74 7.12
C ILE A 3 -24.19 -18.31 6.32
N SER A 4 -24.13 -18.65 5.03
CA SER A 4 -23.11 -18.13 4.12
C SER A 4 -23.40 -16.67 3.86
N VAL A 5 -22.55 -15.80 4.40
CA VAL A 5 -22.56 -14.38 4.07
C VAL A 5 -21.79 -14.22 2.76
N ASP A 6 -22.51 -14.16 1.65
CA ASP A 6 -21.93 -13.83 0.35
C ASP A 6 -21.48 -12.36 0.38
N TYR A 7 -20.16 -12.16 0.46
CA TYR A 7 -19.58 -10.86 0.22
C TYR A 7 -19.63 -10.59 -1.29
N PRO A 8 -20.12 -9.42 -1.74
CA PRO A 8 -20.01 -9.05 -3.15
C PRO A 8 -18.54 -9.09 -3.55
N SER A 9 -18.26 -9.74 -4.68
CA SER A 9 -16.92 -9.76 -5.27
C SER A 9 -16.40 -8.32 -5.37
N PRO A 10 -15.15 -8.04 -4.99
CA PRO A 10 -14.61 -6.69 -5.08
C PRO A 10 -14.82 -6.16 -6.52
N PRO A 11 -15.23 -4.90 -6.72
CA PRO A 11 -15.56 -4.35 -8.04
C PRO A 11 -14.35 -4.20 -8.98
N PHE A 12 -13.22 -4.80 -8.62
CA PHE A 12 -11.95 -4.65 -9.29
C PHE A 12 -11.28 -6.03 -9.42
N VAL A 13 -11.31 -6.57 -10.63
CA VAL A 13 -10.37 -7.58 -11.08
C VAL A 13 -9.08 -6.84 -11.43
N PRO A 14 -7.94 -7.07 -10.76
CA PRO A 14 -6.68 -6.44 -11.14
C PRO A 14 -6.40 -6.75 -12.61
N ARG A 15 -6.33 -5.72 -13.47
CA ARG A 15 -5.89 -5.92 -14.86
C ARG A 15 -4.50 -6.56 -14.82
N LYS A 16 -4.30 -7.61 -15.62
CA LYS A 16 -2.98 -8.21 -15.80
C LYS A 16 -2.01 -7.12 -16.26
N TYR A 17 -0.89 -7.03 -15.56
CA TYR A 17 0.19 -6.12 -15.92
C TYR A 17 0.65 -6.37 -17.35
N PRO A 18 0.94 -5.32 -18.14
CA PRO A 18 1.75 -5.49 -19.33
C PRO A 18 3.15 -5.96 -18.91
N GLU A 19 3.74 -6.84 -19.73
CA GLU A 19 5.14 -7.28 -19.55
C GLU A 19 6.07 -6.05 -19.55
N LEU A 20 6.95 -5.98 -18.56
CA LEU A 20 7.87 -4.86 -18.39
C LEU A 20 8.91 -4.83 -19.52
N ALA A 21 9.11 -3.67 -20.15
CA ALA A 21 10.31 -3.41 -20.92
C ALA A 21 11.51 -3.44 -19.98
N VAL A 22 12.29 -4.52 -20.05
CA VAL A 22 13.59 -4.61 -19.40
C VAL A 22 14.54 -3.73 -20.21
N GLU A 23 15.10 -2.66 -19.62
CA GLU A 23 16.30 -2.06 -20.19
C GLU A 23 17.45 -3.05 -20.02
N MET A 24 17.57 -3.96 -20.98
CA MET A 24 18.69 -4.88 -21.11
C MET A 24 19.82 -4.15 -21.84
N ASN A 25 20.94 -4.02 -21.16
CA ASN A 25 22.22 -3.82 -21.84
C ASN A 25 22.51 -5.05 -22.72
N GLY A 26 22.51 -4.89 -24.05
CA GLY A 26 23.30 -5.73 -24.98
C GLY A 26 22.56 -6.68 -25.95
N LYS A 27 22.34 -6.20 -27.18
CA LYS A 27 22.42 -6.84 -28.52
C LYS A 27 22.09 -8.35 -28.75
N LEU A 28 21.03 -8.52 -29.57
CA LEU A 28 20.86 -9.34 -30.79
C LEU A 28 20.82 -10.89 -30.79
N GLY A 29 19.63 -11.41 -31.19
CA GLY A 29 19.41 -12.54 -32.12
C GLY A 29 19.41 -13.96 -31.53
N ALA A 30 18.53 -14.91 -31.88
CA ALA A 30 17.45 -14.97 -32.87
C ALA A 30 16.64 -16.28 -32.65
N GLU A 31 15.39 -16.27 -33.13
CA GLU A 31 14.57 -17.40 -33.65
C GLU A 31 14.15 -18.56 -32.73
N LEU A 32 12.83 -18.72 -32.54
CA LEU A 32 12.04 -19.75 -33.25
C LEU A 32 10.52 -19.54 -33.06
N GLN A 33 9.81 -19.37 -34.16
CA GLN A 33 8.37 -19.66 -34.26
C GLN A 33 8.17 -21.19 -34.20
N THR A 34 7.03 -21.65 -33.69
CA THR A 34 5.93 -22.24 -34.49
C THR A 34 4.96 -23.05 -33.61
N SER A 35 3.67 -22.76 -33.80
CA SER A 35 2.52 -23.68 -33.87
C SER A 35 2.24 -24.69 -32.74
N SER A 36 1.05 -24.60 -32.15
CA SER A 36 -0.06 -25.50 -32.52
C SER A 36 -1.37 -25.17 -31.78
N GLU A 37 -2.43 -25.03 -32.57
CA GLU A 37 -3.83 -25.13 -32.17
C GLU A 37 -4.20 -26.61 -31.91
N GLU A 38 -5.21 -26.88 -31.07
CA GLU A 38 -6.42 -27.65 -31.47
C GLU A 38 -7.40 -27.88 -30.29
N HIS A 39 -8.66 -27.53 -30.56
CA HIS A 39 -9.95 -28.18 -30.25
C HIS A 39 -10.20 -28.97 -28.94
N ILE A 40 -11.38 -28.72 -28.34
CA ILE A 40 -12.54 -29.64 -28.35
C ILE A 40 -13.81 -28.92 -27.82
N SER A 41 -14.91 -29.14 -28.55
CA SER A 41 -16.28 -28.67 -28.37
C SER A 41 -17.20 -29.75 -27.76
N GLY A 42 -18.35 -29.34 -27.21
CA GLY A 42 -19.55 -30.17 -26.93
C GLY A 42 -20.11 -29.92 -25.53
N ASP A 43 -21.14 -29.11 -25.31
CA ASP A 43 -22.59 -29.22 -25.59
C ASP A 43 -23.35 -30.22 -24.67
N SER A 44 -24.32 -29.70 -23.89
CA SER A 44 -25.67 -30.29 -23.71
C SER A 44 -26.55 -29.54 -22.68
N ARG A 45 -27.58 -28.87 -23.21
CA ARG A 45 -29.01 -28.76 -22.82
C ARG A 45 -29.52 -29.05 -21.37
N ALA A 46 -30.21 -28.01 -20.86
CA ALA A 46 -31.63 -27.93 -20.42
C ALA A 46 -32.18 -28.71 -19.20
N ALA A 47 -32.82 -28.00 -18.26
CA ALA A 47 -34.28 -28.04 -18.01
C ALA A 47 -34.75 -27.24 -16.75
N ASN A 48 -35.73 -26.37 -16.96
CA ASN A 48 -36.93 -25.98 -16.16
C ASN A 48 -36.95 -25.90 -14.62
N GLY A 49 -37.60 -24.84 -14.12
CA GLY A 49 -38.34 -24.86 -12.84
C GLY A 49 -38.71 -23.48 -12.28
N TYR A 50 -40.00 -23.12 -12.35
CA TYR A 50 -40.66 -21.93 -11.81
C TYR A 50 -40.73 -21.92 -10.26
N THR A 51 -40.73 -20.73 -9.62
CA THR A 51 -41.86 -20.17 -8.82
C THR A 51 -41.58 -18.75 -8.32
N GLU A 52 -42.66 -17.98 -8.21
CA GLU A 52 -42.77 -16.54 -7.93
C GLU A 52 -42.87 -16.17 -6.42
N HIS A 53 -42.78 -14.85 -6.18
CA HIS A 53 -43.19 -14.05 -5.00
C HIS A 53 -42.30 -14.19 -3.73
N GLU A 54 -41.92 -13.12 -3.01
CA GLU A 54 -42.72 -11.99 -2.52
C GLU A 54 -41.92 -10.68 -2.37
N ASN A 55 -42.70 -9.59 -2.34
CA ASN A 55 -42.31 -8.20 -2.12
C ASN A 55 -41.74 -7.93 -0.73
N TYR A 56 -40.77 -7.02 -0.64
CA TYR A 56 -40.57 -6.21 0.56
C TYR A 56 -40.21 -4.78 0.16
N GLU A 57 -41.19 -3.88 0.34
CA GLU A 57 -41.02 -2.43 0.30
C GLU A 57 -40.20 -2.01 1.52
N ASP A 58 -39.18 -1.17 1.33
CA ASP A 58 -38.62 -0.40 2.44
C ASP A 58 -38.45 1.06 2.01
N THR A 59 -39.32 1.87 2.58
CA THR A 59 -39.54 3.29 2.33
C THR A 59 -38.42 4.13 2.92
N CYS A 60 -37.70 4.91 2.10
CA CYS A 60 -36.85 6.00 2.55
C CYS A 60 -37.61 7.34 2.41
N PRO A 61 -37.72 8.15 3.47
CA PRO A 61 -38.53 9.38 3.44
C PRO A 61 -37.71 10.54 2.87
N LEU A 62 -37.99 10.96 1.64
CA LEU A 62 -37.61 12.27 1.13
C LEU A 62 -38.81 12.94 0.43
N ASP A 63 -38.96 14.23 0.76
CA ASP A 63 -40.09 15.12 0.53
C ASP A 63 -40.40 15.35 -0.99
N PRO A 64 -41.65 15.20 -1.48
CA PRO A 64 -41.97 15.30 -2.92
C PRO A 64 -42.01 16.72 -3.52
N ALA A 65 -41.54 17.77 -2.82
CA ALA A 65 -41.84 19.16 -3.16
C ALA A 65 -40.85 19.90 -4.08
N GLU A 66 -39.75 19.29 -4.54
CA GLU A 66 -38.75 20.00 -5.39
C GLU A 66 -38.75 19.59 -6.88
N ARG A 67 -39.94 19.31 -7.45
CA ARG A 67 -40.09 19.25 -8.92
C ARG A 67 -40.32 20.64 -9.50
N GLY A 68 -39.21 21.35 -9.76
CA GLY A 68 -39.19 22.61 -10.51
C GLY A 68 -38.90 22.39 -11.99
N ASN A 69 -39.85 22.80 -12.84
CA ASN A 69 -39.81 22.83 -14.30
C ASN A 69 -38.58 23.59 -14.87
N GLY A 70 -37.89 22.98 -15.84
CA GLY A 70 -36.89 23.64 -16.70
C GLY A 70 -36.83 22.98 -18.08
N ARG A 71 -37.02 23.79 -19.12
CA ARG A 71 -37.27 23.42 -20.52
C ARG A 71 -36.06 22.82 -21.25
N MET A 72 -36.40 21.93 -22.18
CA MET A 72 -35.60 21.44 -23.31
C MET A 72 -35.41 22.57 -24.34
N GLY A 73 -34.17 22.79 -24.80
CA GLY A 73 -33.75 23.65 -25.91
C GLY A 73 -32.25 23.39 -26.14
N ASP A 74 -31.89 22.48 -27.03
CA ASP A 74 -31.65 22.61 -28.47
C ASP A 74 -30.28 23.21 -28.82
N LEU A 75 -29.43 22.30 -29.30
CA LEU A 75 -28.32 22.41 -30.26
C LEU A 75 -27.42 23.66 -30.23
N GLY A 76 -26.26 23.49 -29.60
CA GLY A 76 -25.02 24.17 -29.98
C GLY A 76 -23.97 23.12 -30.32
N THR A 77 -23.65 22.98 -31.61
CA THR A 77 -22.52 22.22 -32.12
C THR A 77 -21.23 22.97 -31.78
N ASP A 78 -20.46 22.47 -30.84
CA ASP A 78 -19.06 22.88 -30.66
C ASP A 78 -18.23 21.60 -30.59
N GLU A 79 -17.75 21.23 -31.78
CA GLU A 79 -16.50 20.52 -32.07
C GLU A 79 -15.96 19.63 -30.92
N ASP A 80 -16.27 18.34 -30.99
CA ASP A 80 -15.49 17.32 -30.30
C ASP A 80 -14.01 17.52 -30.67
N PRO A 81 -13.09 17.73 -29.70
CA PRO A 81 -11.69 17.55 -29.99
C PRO A 81 -11.48 16.03 -30.13
N GLU A 82 -11.69 15.54 -31.36
CA GLU A 82 -10.95 14.40 -31.89
C GLU A 82 -9.46 14.68 -31.65
N ASP A 83 -8.74 13.66 -31.16
CA ASP A 83 -7.31 13.64 -30.84
C ASP A 83 -6.87 13.98 -29.40
N ALA A 84 -7.65 13.60 -28.39
CA ALA A 84 -7.03 13.08 -27.18
C ALA A 84 -6.66 11.61 -27.43
N GLU A 85 -5.45 11.37 -27.96
CA GLU A 85 -4.78 10.10 -27.72
C GLU A 85 -4.63 9.94 -26.20
N ASP A 86 -5.66 9.42 -25.54
CA ASP A 86 -5.57 8.82 -24.20
C ASP A 86 -4.75 7.53 -24.35
N SER A 87 -3.46 7.70 -24.64
CA SER A 87 -2.48 6.77 -24.10
C SER A 87 -2.57 6.97 -22.59
N ASP A 88 -3.43 6.19 -21.93
CA ASP A 88 -3.32 5.95 -20.50
C ASP A 88 -1.87 5.46 -20.27
N ASP A 89 -0.96 6.39 -19.96
CA ASP A 89 0.44 6.14 -19.59
C ASP A 89 0.42 5.46 -18.21
N TRP A 90 0.04 4.19 -18.20
CA TRP A 90 0.06 3.34 -17.02
C TRP A 90 1.50 3.17 -16.54
N ASP A 91 1.78 3.80 -15.39
CA ASP A 91 2.80 3.42 -14.41
C ASP A 91 4.26 3.74 -14.78
N ARG A 92 4.74 4.91 -14.36
CA ARG A 92 6.20 5.11 -14.18
C ARG A 92 6.68 4.22 -13.04
N ARG A 93 7.41 3.16 -13.39
CA ARG A 93 8.02 2.24 -12.43
C ARG A 93 9.53 2.34 -12.49
N VAL A 94 10.16 2.34 -11.31
CA VAL A 94 11.61 2.20 -11.18
C VAL A 94 11.89 1.00 -10.31
N ILE A 95 12.63 0.04 -10.85
CA ILE A 95 13.06 -1.15 -10.12
C ILE A 95 14.57 -1.03 -9.90
N VAL A 96 14.96 -0.97 -8.64
CA VAL A 96 16.35 -1.11 -8.23
C VAL A 96 16.54 -2.54 -7.76
N ARG A 97 17.46 -3.26 -8.41
CA ARG A 97 17.84 -4.61 -8.00
C ARG A 97 19.11 -4.55 -7.15
N LYS A 98 19.17 -5.36 -6.10
CA LYS A 98 20.41 -5.55 -5.34
C LYS A 98 21.49 -6.15 -6.23
N ARG A 99 22.73 -5.73 -6.03
CA ARG A 99 23.93 -6.26 -6.67
C ARG A 99 24.60 -7.29 -5.76
N GLU A 100 25.32 -8.23 -6.35
CA GLU A 100 26.24 -9.07 -5.59
C GLU A 100 27.43 -8.20 -5.13
N LEU A 101 27.71 -8.23 -3.83
CA LEU A 101 28.78 -7.44 -3.22
C LEU A 101 29.79 -8.37 -2.56
N VAL A 102 31.06 -7.95 -2.53
CA VAL A 102 32.04 -8.63 -1.69
C VAL A 102 31.79 -8.28 -0.21
N PRO A 103 32.19 -9.13 0.76
CA PRO A 103 31.92 -8.89 2.19
C PRO A 103 32.43 -7.53 2.72
N GLU A 104 33.55 -7.04 2.16
CA GLU A 104 34.11 -5.74 2.51
C GLU A 104 33.24 -4.55 2.04
N GLU A 105 32.56 -4.70 0.91
CA GLU A 105 31.61 -3.71 0.39
C GLU A 105 30.30 -3.75 1.19
N GLU A 106 29.80 -4.94 1.51
CA GLU A 106 28.60 -5.13 2.34
C GLU A 106 28.77 -4.46 3.72
N ALA A 107 29.96 -4.58 4.32
CA ALA A 107 30.27 -3.97 5.61
C ALA A 107 30.33 -2.42 5.57
N ARG A 108 30.51 -1.82 4.38
CA ARG A 108 30.57 -0.35 4.19
C ARG A 108 29.21 0.27 3.86
N LEU A 109 28.17 -0.55 3.65
CA LEU A 109 26.83 -0.04 3.36
C LEU A 109 26.30 0.83 4.52
N PRO A 110 25.52 1.89 4.22
CA PRO A 110 25.08 2.87 5.21
C PRO A 110 23.91 2.37 6.08
N TRP A 111 24.02 1.15 6.63
CA TRP A 111 23.03 0.59 7.54
C TRP A 111 23.25 1.08 8.98
N HIS A 112 22.19 1.62 9.59
CA HIS A 112 22.23 2.09 10.97
C HIS A 112 21.68 1.06 11.96
N ALA A 113 22.44 0.77 13.02
CA ALA A 113 21.98 -0.07 14.11
C ALA A 113 21.02 0.70 15.06
N PRO A 114 19.84 0.13 15.38
CA PRO A 114 18.89 0.74 16.30
C PRO A 114 19.35 0.68 17.76
N PRO A 115 18.91 1.61 18.62
CA PRO A 115 19.00 1.47 20.06
C PRO A 115 18.50 0.12 20.57
N LEU A 116 19.21 -0.47 21.54
CA LEU A 116 18.94 -1.82 22.05
C LEU A 116 17.51 -1.96 22.58
N GLU A 117 17.01 -0.97 23.31
CA GLU A 117 15.67 -1.01 23.89
C GLU A 117 14.57 -1.02 22.83
N MET A 118 14.74 -0.22 21.76
CA MET A 118 13.82 -0.24 20.62
C MET A 118 13.88 -1.59 19.90
N TYR A 119 15.08 -2.13 19.67
CA TYR A 119 15.24 -3.44 19.04
C TYR A 119 14.56 -4.56 19.84
N LYS A 120 14.69 -4.58 21.17
CA LYS A 120 14.03 -5.58 22.03
C LYS A 120 12.52 -5.60 21.84
N ARG A 121 11.88 -4.43 21.81
CA ARG A 121 10.44 -4.31 21.59
C ARG A 121 10.00 -4.78 20.21
N VAL A 122 10.80 -4.51 19.18
CA VAL A 122 10.52 -4.99 17.83
C VAL A 122 10.69 -6.50 17.74
N ALA A 123 11.75 -7.07 18.33
CA ALA A 123 11.94 -8.50 18.39
C ALA A 123 10.81 -9.20 19.18
N GLU A 124 10.40 -8.62 20.31
CA GLU A 124 9.25 -9.09 21.09
C GLU A 124 7.97 -9.11 20.25
N ALA A 125 7.69 -8.05 19.49
CA ALA A 125 6.55 -8.00 18.57
C ALA A 125 6.64 -9.06 17.47
N ILE A 126 7.80 -9.20 16.83
CA ILE A 126 8.01 -10.17 15.74
C ILE A 126 7.78 -11.60 16.23
N HIS A 127 8.38 -11.97 17.36
CA HIS A 127 8.30 -13.33 17.90
C HIS A 127 6.96 -13.60 18.59
N GLY A 128 6.45 -12.66 19.38
CA GLY A 128 5.19 -12.83 20.11
C GLY A 128 3.95 -12.88 19.22
N LEU A 129 4.05 -12.36 17.99
CA LEU A 129 2.94 -12.31 17.02
C LEU A 129 3.22 -13.09 15.73
N ASP A 130 4.26 -13.95 15.71
CA ASP A 130 4.62 -14.82 14.58
C ASP A 130 4.69 -14.07 13.22
N MET A 131 5.31 -12.88 13.23
CA MET A 131 5.28 -11.97 12.07
C MET A 131 6.15 -12.47 10.90
N ILE A 132 7.29 -13.08 11.19
CA ILE A 132 8.31 -13.47 10.20
C ILE A 132 8.57 -14.97 10.30
N LYS A 133 8.54 -15.64 9.15
CA LYS A 133 8.71 -17.09 8.97
C LYS A 133 9.88 -17.39 8.05
N GLU A 134 10.35 -18.63 8.11
CA GLU A 134 11.41 -19.13 7.23
C GLU A 134 11.01 -19.02 5.76
N GLY A 135 11.92 -18.48 4.95
CA GLY A 135 11.71 -18.29 3.51
C GLY A 135 10.86 -17.07 3.14
N ASP A 136 10.47 -16.23 4.09
CA ASP A 136 9.69 -15.03 3.80
C ASP A 136 10.43 -14.04 2.91
N LYS A 137 9.68 -13.39 2.03
CA LYS A 137 10.10 -12.24 1.24
C LYS A 137 9.32 -11.03 1.71
N ILE A 138 9.97 -10.18 2.50
CA ILE A 138 9.38 -9.05 3.20
C ILE A 138 9.64 -7.74 2.43
N LEU A 139 8.58 -7.09 1.95
CA LEU A 139 8.62 -5.73 1.43
C LEU A 139 8.30 -4.73 2.52
N VAL A 140 9.24 -3.85 2.82
CA VAL A 140 9.01 -2.69 3.68
C VAL A 140 8.31 -1.59 2.87
N CYS A 141 7.12 -1.20 3.30
CA CYS A 141 6.38 -0.10 2.71
C CYS A 141 7.02 1.23 3.13
N LEU A 142 7.80 1.82 2.23
CA LEU A 142 8.63 3.00 2.46
C LEU A 142 7.88 4.26 1.99
N SER A 143 7.42 5.08 2.93
CA SER A 143 6.80 6.38 2.63
C SER A 143 7.80 7.53 2.62
N GLY A 144 9.06 7.26 2.96
CA GLY A 144 10.07 8.31 3.17
C GLY A 144 9.94 9.03 4.52
N GLY A 145 8.88 8.78 5.29
CA GLY A 145 8.77 9.25 6.67
C GLY A 145 9.74 8.54 7.62
N LYS A 146 10.03 9.20 8.75
CA LYS A 146 10.94 8.72 9.81
C LYS A 146 10.65 7.29 10.26
N ASP A 147 9.37 6.91 10.36
CA ASP A 147 8.94 5.62 10.92
C ASP A 147 9.21 4.48 9.93
N SER A 148 8.93 4.69 8.63
CA SER A 148 9.19 3.70 7.59
C SER A 148 10.69 3.50 7.31
N LEU A 149 11.47 4.58 7.31
CA LEU A 149 12.93 4.51 7.21
C LEU A 149 13.53 3.80 8.43
N SER A 150 13.07 4.14 9.64
CA SER A 150 13.51 3.47 10.86
C SER A 150 13.21 1.96 10.83
N LEU A 151 12.00 1.57 10.40
CA LEU A 151 11.60 0.18 10.25
C LEU A 151 12.55 -0.59 9.32
N LEU A 152 12.92 0.01 8.18
CA LEU A 152 13.83 -0.61 7.21
C LEU A 152 15.17 -0.99 7.86
N HIS A 153 15.79 -0.05 8.57
CA HIS A 153 17.05 -0.30 9.28
C HIS A 153 16.92 -1.32 10.42
N ILE A 154 15.81 -1.27 11.17
CA ILE A 154 15.58 -2.21 12.28
C ILE A 154 15.40 -3.64 11.74
N LEU A 155 14.65 -3.83 10.65
CA LEU A 155 14.46 -5.15 10.04
C LEU A 155 15.73 -5.69 9.41
N HIS A 156 16.54 -4.85 8.78
CA HIS A 156 17.88 -5.26 8.32
C HIS A 156 18.76 -5.71 9.50
N PHE A 157 18.77 -4.94 10.60
CA PHE A 157 19.50 -5.34 11.80
C PHE A 157 19.00 -6.66 12.39
N TYR A 158 17.68 -6.87 12.41
CA TYR A 158 17.08 -8.15 12.80
C TYR A 158 17.52 -9.29 11.87
N GLN A 159 17.52 -9.08 10.55
CA GLN A 159 18.00 -10.05 9.56
C GLN A 159 19.46 -10.45 9.83
N MET A 160 20.35 -9.48 10.09
CA MET A 160 21.74 -9.76 10.45
C MET A 160 21.86 -10.60 11.71
N ARG A 161 21.04 -10.34 12.74
CA ARG A 161 21.02 -11.14 13.97
C ARG A 161 20.52 -12.56 13.72
N CYS A 162 19.49 -12.73 12.89
CA CYS A 162 18.98 -14.05 12.53
C CYS A 162 20.01 -14.86 11.74
N ARG A 163 20.73 -14.24 10.78
CA ARG A 163 21.84 -14.87 10.05
C ARG A 163 22.96 -15.32 10.99
N LYS A 164 23.37 -14.45 11.93
CA LYS A 164 24.40 -14.77 12.92
C LYS A 164 24.01 -15.95 13.82
N ASN A 165 22.74 -16.01 14.23
CA ASN A 165 22.23 -17.04 15.13
C ASN A 165 21.71 -18.29 14.39
N LYS A 166 21.75 -18.31 13.05
CA LYS A 166 21.20 -19.38 12.18
C LYS A 166 19.74 -19.74 12.54
N SER A 167 18.93 -18.71 12.82
CA SER A 167 17.54 -18.89 13.30
C SER A 167 16.52 -18.90 12.16
N THR A 168 16.36 -17.77 11.49
CA THR A 168 15.31 -17.57 10.47
C THR A 168 15.90 -16.86 9.26
N ASN A 169 15.82 -17.47 8.09
CA ASN A 169 16.25 -16.85 6.83
C ASN A 169 15.05 -16.23 6.13
N PHE A 170 15.19 -14.97 5.73
CA PHE A 170 14.19 -14.23 4.98
C PHE A 170 14.88 -13.18 4.11
N GLU A 171 14.22 -12.77 3.03
CA GLU A 171 14.66 -11.69 2.16
C GLU A 171 13.97 -10.37 2.52
N LEU A 172 14.71 -9.27 2.37
CA LEU A 172 14.22 -7.93 2.67
C LEU A 172 14.30 -7.08 1.41
N GLY A 173 13.20 -6.39 1.09
CA GLY A 173 13.07 -5.41 0.02
C GLY A 173 12.31 -4.19 0.52
N ALA A 174 12.20 -3.18 -0.32
CA ALA A 174 11.43 -1.98 -0.03
C ALA A 174 10.52 -1.61 -1.21
N ILE A 175 9.41 -0.95 -0.93
CA ILE A 175 8.47 -0.48 -1.95
C ILE A 175 7.90 0.89 -1.59
N THR A 176 7.78 1.77 -2.58
CA THR A 176 7.11 3.07 -2.46
C THR A 176 6.05 3.21 -3.53
N VAL A 177 4.87 3.70 -3.12
CA VAL A 177 3.81 4.14 -4.04
C VAL A 177 3.65 5.64 -3.89
N ASP A 178 4.05 6.39 -4.92
CA ASP A 178 3.84 7.83 -5.03
C ASP A 178 2.41 8.10 -5.55
N PRO A 179 1.53 8.76 -4.76
CA PRO A 179 0.17 9.09 -5.17
C PRO A 179 0.06 10.28 -6.13
N GLY A 180 1.18 10.85 -6.60
CA GLY A 180 1.19 11.94 -7.58
C GLY A 180 0.89 13.31 -6.97
N SER A 181 1.19 13.50 -5.68
CA SER A 181 0.96 14.80 -5.01
C SER A 181 2.13 15.75 -5.24
N THR A 182 1.85 16.99 -5.65
CA THR A 182 2.89 18.02 -5.86
C THR A 182 3.70 18.37 -4.60
N ALA A 183 3.19 18.06 -3.41
CA ALA A 183 3.84 18.36 -2.13
C ALA A 183 4.54 17.14 -1.50
N TYR A 184 4.68 16.04 -2.23
CA TYR A 184 5.36 14.83 -1.77
C TYR A 184 6.21 14.28 -2.92
N ASN A 185 7.52 14.19 -2.70
CA ASN A 185 8.46 13.67 -3.70
C ASN A 185 9.36 12.60 -3.07
N PRO A 186 9.04 11.31 -3.26
CA PRO A 186 9.85 10.22 -2.74
C PRO A 186 11.01 9.79 -3.64
N ARG A 187 11.21 10.42 -4.81
CA ARG A 187 12.30 10.04 -5.73
C ARG A 187 13.71 10.01 -5.12
N PRO A 188 14.08 10.86 -4.15
CA PRO A 188 15.37 10.74 -3.47
C PRO A 188 15.60 9.38 -2.79
N LEU A 189 14.54 8.63 -2.47
CA LEU A 189 14.65 7.28 -1.90
C LEU A 189 15.21 6.26 -2.88
N ILE A 190 15.10 6.49 -4.20
CA ILE A 190 15.65 5.60 -5.23
C ILE A 190 17.16 5.47 -5.05
N GLU A 191 17.87 6.60 -4.94
CA GLU A 191 19.32 6.60 -4.74
C GLU A 191 19.68 6.10 -3.34
N TYR A 192 18.88 6.44 -2.32
CA TYR A 192 19.10 5.95 -0.98
C TYR A 192 19.02 4.42 -0.88
N CYS A 193 17.96 3.80 -1.43
CA CYS A 193 17.83 2.35 -1.46
C CYS A 193 18.90 1.69 -2.34
N ARG A 194 19.33 2.34 -3.44
CA ARG A 194 20.48 1.88 -4.24
C ARG A 194 21.76 1.87 -3.41
N SER A 195 21.99 2.88 -2.58
CA SER A 195 23.16 2.97 -1.68
C SER A 195 23.15 1.90 -0.59
N LEU A 196 21.97 1.45 -0.16
CA LEU A 196 21.78 0.36 0.80
C LEU A 196 21.88 -1.04 0.18
N ASN A 197 21.98 -1.12 -1.15
CA ASN A 197 22.00 -2.37 -1.92
C ASN A 197 20.81 -3.30 -1.61
N ILE A 198 19.60 -2.75 -1.61
CA ILE A 198 18.36 -3.49 -1.37
C ILE A 198 17.47 -3.48 -2.63
N ASP A 199 16.71 -4.55 -2.84
CA ASP A 199 15.67 -4.57 -3.87
C ASP A 199 14.61 -3.51 -3.53
N TYR A 200 14.40 -2.57 -4.44
CA TYR A 200 13.48 -1.46 -4.24
C TYR A 200 12.57 -1.25 -5.45
N PHE A 201 11.28 -1.15 -5.17
CA PHE A 201 10.23 -0.96 -6.17
C PHE A 201 9.60 0.42 -5.94
N TYR A 202 9.65 1.28 -6.96
CA TYR A 202 9.00 2.57 -6.96
C TYR A 202 7.88 2.55 -8.00
N GLU A 203 6.67 2.89 -7.58
CA GLU A 203 5.52 3.07 -8.48
C GLU A 203 4.95 4.48 -8.31
N GLU A 204 4.82 5.23 -9.41
CA GLU A 204 4.18 6.53 -9.45
C GLU A 204 2.82 6.41 -10.12
N GLN A 205 1.78 6.89 -9.44
CA GLN A 205 0.37 6.80 -9.84
C GLN A 205 -0.33 8.12 -9.52
N ASP A 206 -1.09 8.70 -10.46
CA ASP A 206 -1.85 9.94 -10.22
C ASP A 206 -3.13 9.72 -9.39
N ILE A 207 -2.99 9.11 -8.21
CA ILE A 207 -4.10 8.78 -7.30
C ILE A 207 -4.83 10.06 -6.88
N ILE A 208 -4.10 11.15 -6.65
CA ILE A 208 -4.70 12.43 -6.22
C ILE A 208 -5.45 13.11 -7.37
N GLY A 209 -4.90 13.13 -8.58
CA GLY A 209 -5.59 13.66 -9.75
C GLY A 209 -6.87 12.88 -10.05
N HIS A 210 -6.81 11.54 -10.01
CA HIS A 210 -8.02 10.70 -10.13
C HIS A 210 -9.04 10.98 -9.02
N ALA A 211 -8.61 11.12 -7.77
CA ALA A 211 -9.51 11.42 -6.66
C ALA A 211 -10.27 12.74 -6.84
N ARG A 212 -9.65 13.75 -7.49
CA ARG A 212 -10.28 15.05 -7.75
C ARG A 212 -11.32 15.01 -8.87
N LYS A 213 -11.23 14.04 -9.79
CA LYS A 213 -12.18 13.84 -10.90
C LYS A 213 -13.45 13.09 -10.46
N ILE A 214 -13.45 12.46 -9.28
CA ILE A 214 -14.59 11.70 -8.78
C ILE A 214 -15.59 12.65 -8.12
N GLU A 215 -16.77 12.78 -8.72
CA GLU A 215 -17.90 13.50 -8.13
C GLU A 215 -18.36 12.83 -6.81
N ASN A 216 -18.74 13.63 -5.82
CA ASN A 216 -19.22 13.17 -4.50
C ASN A 216 -18.22 12.34 -3.68
N LEU A 217 -16.91 12.49 -3.90
CA LEU A 217 -15.91 11.80 -3.09
C LEU A 217 -15.90 12.32 -1.65
N ARG A 218 -16.29 11.46 -0.69
CA ARG A 218 -16.35 11.82 0.74
C ARG A 218 -15.00 12.23 1.34
N SER A 219 -13.90 11.58 0.94
CA SER A 219 -12.56 11.88 1.45
C SER A 219 -11.47 11.43 0.49
N ILE A 220 -10.67 12.39 0.01
CA ILE A 220 -9.48 12.15 -0.81
C ILE A 220 -8.47 11.28 -0.03
N CYS A 221 -8.29 11.54 1.27
CA CYS A 221 -7.35 10.79 2.10
C CYS A 221 -7.75 9.31 2.25
N ALA A 222 -9.05 9.04 2.46
CA ALA A 222 -9.55 7.67 2.54
C ALA A 222 -9.39 6.93 1.20
N TYR A 223 -9.70 7.60 0.08
CA TYR A 223 -9.50 7.06 -1.25
C TYR A 223 -8.03 6.76 -1.53
N CYS A 224 -7.13 7.72 -1.28
CA CYS A 224 -5.70 7.56 -1.48
C CYS A 224 -5.13 6.41 -0.65
N SER A 225 -5.51 6.28 0.62
CA SER A 225 -5.10 5.16 1.48
C SER A 225 -5.58 3.80 0.94
N ARG A 226 -6.80 3.73 0.38
CA ARG A 226 -7.32 2.50 -0.23
C ARG A 226 -6.57 2.14 -1.51
N MET A 227 -6.37 3.10 -2.41
CA MET A 227 -5.65 2.88 -3.67
C MET A 227 -4.20 2.48 -3.44
N LYS A 228 -3.47 3.16 -2.54
CA LYS A 228 -2.09 2.79 -2.19
C LYS A 228 -1.99 1.36 -1.68
N ARG A 229 -2.89 0.91 -0.81
CA ARG A 229 -2.91 -0.48 -0.33
C ARG A 229 -3.14 -1.47 -1.46
N GLY A 230 -4.06 -1.16 -2.38
CA GLY A 230 -4.29 -1.99 -3.57
C GLY A 230 -3.02 -2.13 -4.42
N ARG A 231 -2.35 -1.02 -4.72
CA ARG A 231 -1.09 -1.01 -5.49
C ARG A 231 0.04 -1.76 -4.78
N LEU A 232 0.24 -1.53 -3.48
CA LEU A 232 1.23 -2.26 -2.68
C LEU A 232 1.01 -3.77 -2.73
N ALA A 233 -0.23 -4.22 -2.57
CA ALA A 233 -0.55 -5.64 -2.61
C ALA A 233 -0.35 -6.24 -4.00
N ALA A 234 -0.75 -5.51 -5.04
CA ALA A 234 -0.62 -5.92 -6.41
C ALA A 234 0.87 -6.01 -6.82
N ALA A 235 1.70 -5.05 -6.42
CA ALA A 235 3.13 -5.04 -6.69
C ALA A 235 3.88 -6.15 -5.94
N ALA A 236 3.50 -6.42 -4.69
CA ALA A 236 4.03 -7.55 -3.93
C ALA A 236 3.75 -8.87 -4.64
N HIS A 237 2.51 -9.07 -5.10
CA HIS A 237 2.14 -10.28 -5.85
C HIS A 237 2.93 -10.39 -7.16
N LEU A 238 3.03 -9.31 -7.93
CA LEU A 238 3.77 -9.26 -9.20
C LEU A 238 5.24 -9.67 -9.04
N HIS A 239 5.89 -9.19 -7.97
CA HIS A 239 7.31 -9.43 -7.74
C HIS A 239 7.59 -10.65 -6.85
N GLY A 240 6.56 -11.43 -6.49
CA GLY A 240 6.70 -12.67 -5.71
C GLY A 240 7.03 -12.45 -4.24
N TRP A 241 6.59 -11.34 -3.64
CA TRP A 241 6.74 -11.03 -2.22
C TRP A 241 5.46 -11.41 -1.46
N ASN A 242 5.63 -12.04 -0.29
CA ASN A 242 4.52 -12.62 0.47
C ASN A 242 4.20 -11.87 1.78
N VAL A 243 5.05 -10.92 2.18
CA VAL A 243 4.88 -10.13 3.40
C VAL A 243 5.07 -8.64 3.14
N LEU A 244 4.13 -7.81 3.61
CA LEU A 244 4.26 -6.35 3.65
C LEU A 244 4.53 -5.88 5.08
N ALA A 245 5.64 -5.19 5.32
CA ALA A 245 5.96 -4.58 6.60
C ALA A 245 5.63 -3.08 6.60
N MET A 246 4.76 -2.67 7.52
CA MET A 246 4.30 -1.28 7.63
C MET A 246 4.90 -0.59 8.85
N GLY A 247 5.28 0.68 8.70
CA GLY A 247 5.89 1.51 9.75
C GLY A 247 4.94 2.01 10.85
N GLN A 248 3.77 1.39 11.07
CA GLN A 248 2.85 1.86 12.11
C GLN A 248 3.33 1.46 13.50
N HIS A 249 3.33 2.44 14.40
CA HIS A 249 3.87 2.32 15.75
C HIS A 249 2.78 2.32 16.83
N LEU A 250 3.15 2.13 18.10
CA LEU A 250 2.21 2.03 19.22
C LEU A 250 1.22 3.21 19.27
N ASP A 251 1.72 4.42 19.06
CA ASP A 251 0.91 5.64 19.09
C ASP A 251 -0.18 5.64 17.98
N ASP A 252 0.06 5.02 16.81
CA ASP A 252 -0.92 4.90 15.72
C ASP A 252 -2.04 3.93 16.08
N VAL A 253 -1.70 2.85 16.79
CA VAL A 253 -2.65 1.84 17.25
C VAL A 253 -3.57 2.43 18.32
N VAL A 254 -3.00 3.23 19.23
CA VAL A 254 -3.76 3.96 20.25
C VAL A 254 -4.67 5.01 19.61
N GLU A 255 -4.16 5.80 18.66
CA GLU A 255 -4.97 6.77 17.91
C GLU A 255 -6.11 6.10 17.15
N SER A 256 -5.83 4.99 16.46
CA SER A 256 -6.85 4.24 15.72
C SER A 256 -7.91 3.65 16.64
N PHE A 257 -7.52 3.15 17.81
CA PHE A 257 -8.45 2.65 18.84
C PHE A 257 -9.39 3.76 19.33
N PHE A 258 -8.87 4.95 19.63
CA PHE A 258 -9.71 6.05 20.11
C PHE A 258 -10.68 6.56 19.05
N ILE A 259 -10.28 6.62 17.78
CA ILE A 259 -11.20 6.95 16.68
C ILE A 259 -12.33 5.92 16.63
N ALA A 260 -11.99 4.62 16.65
CA ALA A 260 -12.98 3.55 16.60
C ALA A 260 -13.95 3.58 17.80
N ALA A 261 -13.41 3.75 19.02
CA ALA A 261 -14.20 3.76 20.24
C ALA A 261 -15.15 4.96 20.31
N PHE A 262 -14.68 6.17 20.00
CA PHE A 262 -15.45 7.38 20.21
C PHE A 262 -16.30 7.82 19.02
N GLN A 263 -15.94 7.46 17.79
CA GLN A 263 -16.71 7.86 16.60
C GLN A 263 -17.55 6.73 16.02
N ASN A 264 -17.06 5.49 16.10
CA ASN A 264 -17.74 4.36 15.49
C ASN A 264 -18.47 3.47 16.50
N GLY A 265 -18.38 3.80 17.80
CA GLY A 265 -19.01 3.04 18.89
C GLY A 265 -18.52 1.60 18.99
N ASN A 266 -17.32 1.28 18.50
CA ASN A 266 -16.79 -0.08 18.49
C ASN A 266 -15.37 -0.15 19.06
N LEU A 267 -15.06 -1.27 19.73
CA LEU A 267 -13.74 -1.52 20.32
C LEU A 267 -12.83 -2.26 19.33
N SER A 268 -12.59 -1.65 18.17
CA SER A 268 -11.68 -2.19 17.16
C SER A 268 -10.42 -1.35 17.03
N THR A 269 -9.32 -1.96 16.59
CA THR A 269 -8.10 -1.25 16.21
C THR A 269 -7.40 -1.99 15.07
N MET A 270 -6.31 -1.40 14.57
CA MET A 270 -5.50 -2.01 13.52
C MET A 270 -4.96 -3.37 13.98
N LYS A 271 -5.26 -4.42 13.23
CA LYS A 271 -4.75 -5.78 13.50
C LYS A 271 -3.24 -5.85 13.29
N ALA A 272 -2.57 -6.78 13.95
CA ALA A 272 -1.16 -7.06 13.69
C ALA A 272 -0.94 -7.74 12.31
N HIS A 273 -1.94 -8.52 11.85
CA HIS A 273 -1.95 -9.27 10.59
C HIS A 273 -3.27 -9.09 9.82
N ASP A 274 -3.24 -9.10 8.48
CA ASP A 274 -4.43 -8.96 7.61
C ASP A 274 -4.29 -9.73 6.27
N GLY A 275 -5.35 -10.43 5.82
CA GLY A 275 -5.57 -10.87 4.42
C GLY A 275 -4.73 -12.02 3.81
N THR A 276 -4.91 -12.20 2.49
CA THR A 276 -4.23 -13.17 1.59
C THR A 276 -2.74 -12.86 1.40
N LEU A 277 -2.37 -11.58 1.46
CA LEU A 277 -1.00 -11.09 1.54
C LEU A 277 -0.75 -10.65 2.98
N ARG A 278 0.22 -11.26 3.66
CA ARG A 278 0.48 -11.01 5.07
C ARG A 278 1.00 -9.61 5.31
N VAL A 279 0.23 -8.78 6.00
CA VAL A 279 0.69 -7.46 6.47
C VAL A 279 1.20 -7.57 7.90
N ILE A 280 2.39 -7.07 8.21
CA ILE A 280 2.98 -7.07 9.55
C ILE A 280 3.29 -5.65 10.02
N ARG A 281 3.26 -5.45 11.35
CA ARG A 281 3.52 -4.15 12.00
C ARG A 281 4.55 -4.29 13.13
N PRO A 282 5.84 -4.43 12.79
CA PRO A 282 6.87 -4.72 13.79
C PRO A 282 7.07 -3.64 14.84
N LEU A 283 6.63 -2.40 14.57
CA LEU A 283 6.75 -1.26 15.49
C LEU A 283 5.60 -1.13 16.49
N ILE A 284 4.70 -2.11 16.59
CA ILE A 284 3.48 -2.03 17.42
C ILE A 284 3.74 -1.76 18.91
N PHE A 285 4.93 -2.09 19.43
CA PHE A 285 5.34 -1.79 20.81
C PHE A 285 6.30 -0.59 20.94
N VAL A 286 6.67 0.03 19.83
CA VAL A 286 7.60 1.17 19.78
C VAL A 286 6.83 2.47 19.81
N ARG A 287 7.31 3.44 20.59
CA ARG A 287 6.73 4.80 20.65
C ARG A 287 7.26 5.67 19.52
N GLU A 288 6.44 6.58 19.00
CA GLU A 288 6.83 7.55 17.96
C GLU A 288 8.09 8.34 18.36
N ARG A 289 8.21 8.72 19.63
CA ARG A 289 9.35 9.47 20.16
C ARG A 289 10.68 8.76 19.89
N ALA A 290 10.76 7.44 20.11
CA ALA A 290 11.99 6.69 19.92
C ALA A 290 12.39 6.60 18.44
N LEU A 291 11.40 6.51 17.54
CA LEU A 291 11.63 6.50 16.09
C LEU A 291 12.12 7.86 15.59
N ARG A 292 11.57 8.95 16.13
CA ARG A 292 12.05 10.31 15.85
C ARG A 292 13.50 10.49 16.30
N GLU A 293 13.80 10.17 17.56
CA GLU A 293 15.17 10.27 18.09
C GLU A 293 16.16 9.40 17.28
N PHE A 294 15.76 8.21 16.85
CA PHE A 294 16.58 7.36 15.99
C PHE A 294 16.82 7.96 14.60
N ALA A 295 15.77 8.45 13.95
CA ALA A 295 15.88 9.07 12.63
C ALA A 295 16.77 10.32 12.66
N ASP A 296 16.58 11.19 13.66
CA ASP A 296 17.33 12.43 13.82
C ASP A 296 18.79 12.16 14.16
N SER A 297 19.06 11.25 15.12
CA SER A 297 20.44 10.94 15.54
C SER A 297 21.27 10.25 14.47
N ARG A 298 20.63 9.60 13.49
CA ARG A 298 21.30 8.94 12.36
C ARG A 298 21.27 9.76 11.09
N GLY A 299 20.57 10.90 11.06
CA GLY A 299 20.45 11.73 9.87
C GLY A 299 19.77 11.00 8.72
N LEU A 300 18.72 10.22 8.98
CA LEU A 300 18.00 9.51 7.93
C LEU A 300 17.38 10.51 6.93
N PRO A 301 17.33 10.19 5.63
CA PRO A 301 16.82 11.10 4.60
C PRO A 301 15.29 11.17 4.61
N VAL A 302 14.74 11.80 5.64
CA VAL A 302 13.29 11.93 5.83
C VAL A 302 12.72 12.85 4.76
N VAL A 303 11.80 12.30 3.96
CA VAL A 303 11.02 13.06 2.98
C VAL A 303 9.88 13.75 3.73
N ALA A 304 9.80 15.07 3.61
CA ALA A 304 8.69 15.82 4.18
C ALA A 304 7.41 15.47 3.43
N GLU A 305 6.46 14.81 4.12
CA GLU A 305 5.12 14.61 3.59
C GLU A 305 4.29 15.87 3.88
N ASN A 306 4.12 16.75 2.89
CA ASN A 306 3.29 17.97 3.00
C ASN A 306 2.01 17.89 2.14
N CYS A 307 1.40 16.70 2.03
CA CYS A 307 0.22 16.51 1.19
C CYS A 307 -0.92 17.48 1.58
N PRO A 308 -1.35 18.42 0.72
CA PRO A 308 -2.31 19.45 1.09
C PRO A 308 -3.66 18.86 1.53
N ALA A 309 -4.03 17.69 1.00
CA ALA A 309 -5.23 16.96 1.39
C ALA A 309 -5.15 16.40 2.82
N CYS A 310 -3.95 16.06 3.30
CA CYS A 310 -3.72 15.58 4.67
C CYS A 310 -3.66 16.74 5.70
N PHE A 311 -3.24 17.94 5.27
CA PHE A 311 -3.08 19.11 6.16
C PHE A 311 -4.31 20.01 6.22
N ASN A 312 -5.05 20.20 5.12
CA ASN A 312 -6.21 21.11 5.08
C ASN A 312 -7.45 20.56 5.80
N GLN A 313 -7.44 19.30 6.21
CA GLN A 313 -8.42 18.73 7.12
C GLN A 313 -7.68 18.31 8.39
N ALA A 314 -7.95 18.99 9.51
CA ALA A 314 -7.48 18.55 10.82
C ALA A 314 -8.00 17.13 11.04
N THR A 315 -7.16 16.14 10.78
CA THR A 315 -7.56 14.74 10.85
C THR A 315 -7.83 14.44 12.33
N GLU A 316 -8.83 13.61 12.61
CA GLU A 316 -9.16 13.19 13.98
C GLU A 316 -7.95 12.63 14.74
N ARG A 317 -6.99 12.04 14.01
CA ARG A 317 -5.67 11.67 14.52
C ARG A 317 -4.89 12.84 15.12
N HIS A 318 -4.87 13.99 14.47
CA HIS A 318 -4.22 15.20 14.99
C HIS A 318 -4.89 15.72 16.26
N ARG A 319 -6.22 15.65 16.34
CA ARG A 319 -6.97 16.00 17.57
C ARG A 319 -6.63 15.06 18.72
N ILE A 320 -6.63 13.75 18.48
CA ILE A 320 -6.28 12.75 19.50
C ILE A 320 -4.82 12.87 19.94
N LYS A 321 -3.91 13.15 19.00
CA LYS A 321 -2.49 13.41 19.32
C LYS A 321 -2.34 14.58 20.28
N GLN A 322 -3.04 15.69 20.05
CA GLN A 322 -3.06 16.83 20.96
C GLN A 322 -3.62 16.48 22.35
N VAL A 323 -4.68 15.65 22.42
CA VAL A 323 -5.24 15.19 23.69
C VAL A 323 -4.22 14.34 24.46
N ARG A 324 -3.47 13.46 23.77
CA ARG A 324 -2.41 12.63 24.39
C ARG A 324 -1.23 13.46 24.91
N GLU A 325 -0.87 14.53 24.22
CA GLU A 325 0.29 15.37 24.56
C GLU A 325 0.00 16.38 25.68
N LYS A 326 -1.27 16.68 25.96
CA LYS A 326 -1.67 17.42 27.16
C LYS A 326 -1.47 16.54 28.38
N LYS A 327 -0.41 16.81 29.15
CA LYS A 327 -0.27 16.30 30.52
C LYS A 327 -1.47 16.79 31.33
N LEU A 328 -2.34 15.86 31.73
CA LEU A 328 -3.32 16.04 32.80
C LEU A 328 -2.61 16.13 34.15
#